data_AF-A0A955PQ71-F1
#
_entry.id   AF-A0A955PQ71-F1
#
_cell.length_a   1.000
_cell.length_b   1.000
_cell.length_c   1.000
_cell.angle_alpha   90.00
_cell.angle_beta   90.00
_cell.angle_gamma   90.00
#
_symmetry.space_group_name_H-M   'P 1'
#
loop_
_entity.id
_entity.type
_entity.pdbx_description
1 polymer ?
#
loop_
_entity_poly.entity_id
_entity_poly.type
_entity_poly.pdbx_seq_one_letter_code
_entity_poly.pdbx_strand_id
1 'polypeptide(L)'
;MAHVVFVSLFDEWCLGVRSMSTILRDKGHKTSVIYFRDLHSFNDTQGQGDPNGFHNPPGSVHSRDIEALIGHLRDLQPTLVGFSFM
;
A
#
# COMPACT_ATOMS: atom_id res chain seq x y z
N MET A 1 -3.63 11.78 -20.36
CA MET A 1 -3.99 11.95 -18.94
C MET A 1 -4.12 10.56 -18.33
N ALA A 2 -3.30 10.24 -17.32
CA ALA A 2 -3.27 8.90 -16.71
C ALA A 2 -3.83 8.95 -15.28
N HIS A 3 -4.40 7.83 -14.82
CA HIS A 3 -4.76 7.63 -13.42
C HIS A 3 -3.68 6.80 -12.74
N VAL A 4 -2.94 7.40 -11.81
CA VAL A 4 -1.86 6.74 -11.07
C VAL A 4 -2.31 6.48 -9.63
N VAL A 5 -2.24 5.22 -9.20
CA VAL A 5 -2.52 4.84 -7.82
C VAL A 5 -1.22 4.48 -7.13
N PHE A 6 -0.93 5.13 -6.01
CA PHE A 6 0.18 4.76 -5.13
C PHE A 6 -0.36 3.95 -3.96
N VAL A 7 0.23 2.79 -3.70
CA VAL A 7 -0.05 1.95 -2.53
C VAL A 7 1.17 2.03 -1.61
N SER A 8 1.00 2.54 -0.38
CA SER A 8 2.09 2.60 0.61
C SER A 8 1.85 1.63 1.76
N LEU A 9 2.86 0.83 2.10
CA LEU A 9 2.77 -0.18 3.17
C LEU A 9 3.07 0.37 4.57
N PHE A 10 3.57 1.60 4.70
CA PHE A 10 3.83 2.22 6.00
C PHE A 10 3.43 3.70 5.94
N ASP A 11 2.79 4.19 7.01
CA ASP A 11 2.27 5.56 7.06
C ASP A 11 3.38 6.57 7.37
N GLU A 12 4.38 6.16 8.15
CA GLU A 12 5.12 7.11 9.00
C GLU A 12 5.91 8.18 8.22
N TRP A 13 6.29 7.94 6.96
CA TRP A 13 7.12 8.89 6.21
C TRP A 13 6.77 9.03 4.73
N CYS A 14 5.50 8.82 4.34
CA CYS A 14 4.98 8.86 2.96
C CYS A 14 5.24 10.14 2.11
N LEU A 15 6.16 11.01 2.51
CA LEU A 15 6.63 12.22 1.83
C LEU A 15 6.95 11.96 0.36
N GLY A 16 7.67 10.88 0.03
CA GLY A 16 7.99 10.56 -1.37
C GLY A 16 6.75 10.36 -2.24
N VAL A 17 5.78 9.57 -1.76
CA VAL A 17 4.51 9.31 -2.45
C VAL A 17 3.68 10.59 -2.59
N ARG A 18 3.65 11.43 -1.54
CA ARG A 18 2.95 12.73 -1.55
C ARG A 18 3.59 13.72 -2.54
N SER A 19 4.92 13.80 -2.58
CA SER A 19 5.65 14.63 -3.54
C SER A 19 5.39 14.18 -4.98
N MET A 20 5.49 12.87 -5.26
CA MET A 20 5.19 12.33 -6.60
C MET A 20 3.73 12.58 -7.00
N SER A 21 2.79 12.36 -6.10
CA SER A 21 1.37 12.64 -6.32
C SER A 21 1.12 14.10 -6.70
N THR A 22 1.82 15.03 -6.05
CA THR A 22 1.75 16.47 -6.33
C THR A 22 2.30 16.81 -7.72
N ILE A 23 3.51 16.34 -8.04
CA ILE A 23 4.15 16.58 -9.35
C ILE A 23 3.30 16.03 -10.49
N LEU A 24 2.72 14.83 -10.32
CA LEU A 24 1.87 14.22 -11.34
C LEU A 24 0.54 14.97 -11.52
N ARG A 25 -0.07 15.48 -10.43
CA ARG A 25 -1.27 16.31 -10.53
C ARG A 25 -1.01 17.62 -11.27
N ASP A 26 0.12 18.27 -11.00
CA ASP A 26 0.54 19.50 -11.70
C ASP A 26 0.69 19.27 -13.21
N LYS A 27 1.13 18.07 -13.61
CA LYS A 27 1.20 17.63 -15.01
C LYS A 27 -0.14 17.15 -15.60
N GLY A 28 -1.25 17.32 -14.89
CA GLY A 28 -2.59 16.96 -15.36
C GLY A 28 -2.95 15.48 -15.23
N HIS A 29 -2.24 14.70 -14.42
CA HIS A 29 -2.61 13.32 -14.11
C HIS A 29 -3.56 13.24 -12.91
N LYS A 30 -4.44 12.24 -12.88
CA LYS A 30 -5.21 11.90 -11.69
C LYS A 30 -4.34 11.03 -10.79
N THR A 31 -4.26 11.33 -9.49
CA THR A 31 -3.53 10.49 -8.55
C THR A 31 -4.33 10.15 -7.29
N SER A 32 -4.28 8.88 -6.89
CA SER A 32 -4.86 8.36 -5.65
C SER A 32 -3.77 7.74 -4.80
N VAL A 33 -3.83 7.91 -3.48
CA VAL A 33 -2.88 7.30 -2.54
C VAL A 33 -3.68 6.41 -1.61
N ILE A 34 -3.35 5.11 -1.61
CA ILE A 34 -3.90 4.09 -0.74
C ILE A 34 -2.85 3.79 0.30
N TYR A 35 -3.18 4.02 1.56
CA TYR A 35 -2.35 3.59 2.68
C TYR A 35 -2.78 2.19 3.06
N PHE A 36 -1.88 1.25 2.87
CA PHE A 36 -2.07 -0.16 3.11
C PHE A 36 -1.29 -0.55 4.36
N ARG A 37 -1.67 0.07 5.50
CA ARG A 37 -1.42 -0.43 6.87
C ARG A 37 -2.04 0.49 7.92
N ASP A 38 -2.80 -0.11 8.82
CA ASP A 38 -3.06 0.39 10.16
C ASP A 38 -2.05 -0.30 11.09
N LEU A 39 -0.95 0.38 11.44
CA LEU A 39 0.14 -0.17 12.25
C LEU A 39 -0.25 -0.40 13.72
N HIS A 40 -1.39 0.11 14.17
CA HIS A 40 -1.82 -0.02 15.56
C HIS A 40 -2.23 -1.45 15.94
N SER A 41 -2.59 -2.28 14.96
CA SER A 41 -3.02 -3.67 15.16
C SER A 41 -1.87 -4.69 15.01
N PHE A 42 -0.68 -4.27 14.58
CA PHE A 42 0.49 -5.15 14.43
C PHE A 42 1.27 -5.40 15.72
N ASN A 43 1.09 -4.57 16.75
CA ASN A 43 1.81 -4.73 18.01
C ASN A 43 1.18 -5.74 18.99
N ASP A 44 0.10 -6.44 18.60
CA ASP A 44 -0.68 -7.30 19.53
C ASP A 44 -0.83 -8.76 19.06
N THR A 45 0.07 -9.26 18.22
CA THR A 45 0.08 -10.68 17.85
C THR A 45 1.44 -11.32 18.06
N GLN A 46 1.46 -12.47 18.76
CA GLN A 46 2.65 -13.32 18.80
C GLN A 46 2.89 -13.87 17.39
N GLY A 47 4.05 -13.58 16.81
CA GLY A 47 4.39 -14.02 15.46
C GLY A 47 4.22 -15.52 15.29
N GLN A 48 3.59 -15.95 14.20
CA GLN A 48 3.50 -17.37 13.85
C GLN A 48 4.68 -17.74 12.93
N GLY A 49 5.32 -18.88 13.22
CA GLY A 49 6.34 -19.45 12.34
C GLY A 49 5.72 -20.00 11.06
N ASP A 50 6.31 -19.66 9.91
CA ASP A 50 5.97 -20.23 8.61
C ASP A 50 6.51 -21.68 8.51
N PRO A 51 5.71 -22.67 8.02
CA PRO A 51 6.18 -24.03 7.72
C PRO A 51 7.44 -24.13 6.85
N ASN A 52 7.77 -23.09 6.08
CA ASN A 52 8.95 -23.01 5.23
C ASN A 52 10.17 -22.35 5.90
N GLY A 53 10.09 -22.02 7.20
CA GLY A 53 11.22 -21.51 7.98
C GLY A 53 11.50 -20.01 7.83
N PHE A 54 10.61 -19.25 7.21
CA PHE A 54 10.72 -17.79 7.19
C PHE A 54 10.27 -17.20 8.52
N HIS A 55 11.16 -16.46 9.19
CA HIS A 55 10.78 -15.62 10.32
C HIS A 55 10.00 -14.42 9.78
N ASN A 56 8.67 -14.44 9.93
CA ASN A 56 7.82 -13.31 9.61
C ASN A 56 7.68 -12.47 10.90
N PRO A 57 8.36 -11.31 11.03
CA PRO A 57 8.06 -10.39 12.13
C PRO A 57 6.58 -9.98 12.04
N PRO A 58 5.94 -9.54 13.15
CA PRO A 58 4.53 -9.14 13.17
C PRO A 58 4.30 -8.00 12.17
N GLY A 59 3.86 -8.42 10.99
CA GLY A 59 3.82 -7.66 9.74
C GLY A 59 3.12 -8.46 8.65
N SER A 60 2.40 -9.52 9.04
CA SER A 60 1.65 -10.37 8.13
C SER A 60 0.37 -9.67 7.68
N VAL A 61 0.36 -9.19 6.44
CA VAL A 61 -0.87 -8.77 5.76
C VAL A 61 -1.73 -10.01 5.53
N HIS A 62 -3.01 -10.00 5.90
CA HIS A 62 -3.90 -11.13 5.64
C HIS A 62 -4.35 -11.17 4.16
N SER A 63 -4.60 -12.36 3.62
CA SER A 63 -5.10 -12.53 2.23
C SER A 63 -6.36 -11.72 1.95
N ARG A 64 -7.25 -11.56 2.94
CA ARG A 64 -8.46 -10.73 2.83
C ARG A 64 -8.15 -9.25 2.55
N ASP A 65 -7.05 -8.73 3.11
CA ASP A 65 -6.68 -7.33 2.96
C ASP A 65 -6.09 -7.10 1.56
N ILE A 66 -5.34 -8.09 1.07
CA ILE A 66 -4.85 -8.14 -0.32
C ILE A 66 -6.03 -8.19 -1.30
N GLU A 67 -7.02 -9.05 -1.04
CA GLU A 67 -8.24 -9.15 -1.85
C GLU A 67 -9.02 -7.83 -1.87
N ALA A 68 -9.16 -7.17 -0.72
CA ALA A 68 -9.80 -5.86 -0.62
C ALA A 68 -9.04 -4.78 -1.42
N LEU A 69 -7.70 -4.75 -1.33
CA LEU A 69 -6.87 -3.86 -2.12
C LEU A 69 -7.05 -4.12 -3.62
N ILE A 70 -7.04 -5.38 -4.05
CA ILE A 70 -7.26 -5.76 -5.45
C ILE A 70 -8.64 -5.32 -5.93
N GLY A 71 -9.69 -5.56 -5.12
CA GLY A 71 -11.05 -5.11 -5.42
C GLY A 71 -11.11 -3.60 -5.61
N HIS A 72 -10.51 -2.85 -4.69
CA HIS A 72 -10.46 -1.40 -4.77
C HIS A 72 -9.68 -0.89 -6.01
N LEU A 73 -8.54 -1.52 -6.33
CA LEU A 73 -7.78 -1.20 -7.54
C LEU A 73 -8.59 -1.48 -8.82
N ARG A 74 -9.41 -2.54 -8.85
CA ARG A 74 -10.31 -2.83 -9.98
C ARG A 74 -11.37 -1.75 -10.14
N ASP A 75 -11.96 -1.26 -9.06
CA ASP A 75 -12.97 -0.20 -9.13
C ASP A 75 -12.36 1.13 -9.60
N LEU A 76 -11.11 1.39 -9.20
CA LEU A 76 -10.39 2.61 -9.58
C LEU A 76 -9.90 2.62 -11.04
N GLN A 77 -9.78 1.47 -11.69
CA GLN A 77 -9.26 1.30 -13.06
C GLN A 77 -8.00 2.17 -13.31
N PRO A 78 -6.92 2.04 -12.51
CA PRO A 78 -5.72 2.85 -12.70
C PRO A 78 -4.98 2.45 -13.98
N THR A 79 -4.36 3.44 -14.62
CA THR A 79 -3.42 3.22 -15.73
C THR A 79 -2.08 2.70 -15.23
N LEU A 80 -1.69 3.10 -14.01
CA LEU A 80 -0.43 2.71 -13.39
C LEU A 80 -0.63 2.53 -11.88
N VAL A 81 -0.05 1.47 -11.34
CA VAL A 81 0.00 1.22 -9.89
C VAL A 81 1.45 1.24 -9.45
N GLY A 82 1.77 2.06 -8.45
CA GLY A 82 3.09 2.12 -7.82
C GLY A 82 3.03 1.65 -6.37
N PHE A 83 3.99 0.84 -5.95
CA PHE A 83 4.09 0.35 -4.57
C PHE A 83 5.26 1.03 -3.85
N SER A 84 5.02 1.46 -2.60
CA SER A 84 6.03 1.97 -1.69
C SER A 84 6.14 1.05 -0.48
N PHE A 85 7.35 0.53 -0.26
CA PHE A 85 7.68 -0.44 0.80
C PHE A 85 8.48 0.17 1.96
N MET A 86 8.67 1.50 1.97
CA MET A 86 9.37 2.24 3.03
C MET A 86 8.41 2.73 4.09
#